data_AF-A0A227JAM6-F1
#
_entry.id   AF-A0A227JAM6-F1
#
_cell.length_a   1.000
_cell.length_b   1.000
_cell.length_c   1.000
_cell.angle_alpha   90.00
_cell.angle_beta   90.00
_cell.angle_gamma   90.00
#
_symmetry.space_group_name_H-M   'P 1'
#
loop_
_entity.id
_entity.type
_entity.pdbx_description
1 polymer ?
#
loop_
_entity_poly.entity_id
_entity_poly.type
_entity_poly.pdbx_seq_one_letter_code
_entity_poly.pdbx_strand_id
1 'polypeptide(L)' 'ELEALPAKLEQLESDIETLQEQVNDPEFFAKPVEQTQPVLEQLAALEQELEIAFERWEELEAMQQDS' A
#
# COMPACT_ATOMS: atom_id res chain seq x y z
N GLU A 1 6.88 -17.42 -5.24
CA GLU A 1 6.76 -16.15 -4.47
C GLU A 1 6.96 -14.95 -5.39
N LEU A 2 8.08 -14.84 -6.12
CA LEU A 2 8.34 -13.74 -7.06
C LEU A 2 7.27 -13.55 -8.15
N GLU A 3 6.71 -14.62 -8.72
CA GLU A 3 5.65 -14.52 -9.75
C GLU A 3 4.33 -13.90 -9.23
N ALA A 4 4.06 -13.97 -7.93
CA ALA A 4 2.84 -13.45 -7.31
C ALA A 4 3.03 -12.04 -6.71
N LEU A 5 4.28 -11.60 -6.54
CA LEU A 5 4.62 -10.31 -5.95
C LEU A 5 4.18 -9.12 -6.82
N PRO A 6 4.38 -9.11 -8.14
CA PRO A 6 3.90 -8.02 -8.99
C PRO A 6 2.39 -7.78 -8.88
N ALA A 7 1.58 -8.84 -8.94
CA ALA A 7 0.13 -8.72 -8.77
C ALA A 7 -0.27 -8.22 -7.38
N LYS A 8 0.51 -8.58 -6.34
CA LYS A 8 0.30 -8.05 -4.99
C LYS A 8 0.65 -6.56 -4.91
N LEU A 9 1.76 -6.14 -5.52
CA LEU A 9 2.18 -4.73 -5.56
C LEU A 9 1.12 -3.88 -6.27
N GLU A 10 0.65 -4.31 -7.45
CA GLU A 10 -0.42 -3.61 -8.19
C GLU A 10 -1.71 -3.47 -7.37
N GLN A 11 -2.09 -4.52 -6.62
CA GLN A 11 -3.26 -4.47 -5.74
C GLN A 11 -3.06 -3.46 -4.59
N LEU A 12 -1.90 -3.48 -3.95
CA LEU A 12 -1.57 -2.55 -2.86
C LEU A 12 -1.56 -1.10 -3.36
N GLU A 13 -0.98 -0.84 -4.53
CA GLU A 13 -0.99 0.48 -5.17
C GLU A 13 -2.42 0.96 -5.44
N SER A 14 -3.28 0.10 -6.00
CA SER A 14 -4.69 0.44 -6.26
C SER A 14 -5.49 0.71 -4.98
N ASP A 15 -5.24 -0.06 -3.92
CA ASP A 15 -5.92 0.13 -2.64
C ASP A 15 -5.46 1.43 -1.95
N ILE A 16 -4.16 1.74 -2.02
CA ILE A 16 -3.59 3.01 -1.54
C ILE A 16 -4.19 4.19 -2.29
N GLU A 17 -4.24 4.14 -3.63
CA GLU A 17 -4.83 5.20 -4.46
C GLU A 17 -6.28 5.46 -4.05
N THR A 18 -7.06 4.40 -3.87
CA THR A 18 -8.47 4.50 -3.44
C THR A 18 -8.64 5.16 -2.07
N LEU A 19 -7.74 4.87 -1.12
CA LEU A 19 -7.79 5.50 0.20
C LEU A 19 -7.26 6.95 0.15
N GLN A 20 -6.23 7.22 -0.65
CA GLN A 20 -5.71 8.57 -0.84
C GLN A 20 -6.75 9.48 -1.49
N GLU A 21 -7.53 9.00 -2.47
CA GLU A 21 -8.67 9.74 -3.03
C GLU A 21 -9.68 10.12 -1.95
N GLN A 22 -10.00 9.19 -1.03
CA GLN A 22 -10.90 9.47 0.09
C GLN A 22 -10.32 10.49 1.07
N VAL A 23 -9.02 10.40 1.39
CA VAL A 23 -8.35 11.33 2.30
C VAL A 23 -8.20 12.73 1.69
N ASN A 24 -8.04 12.80 0.36
CA ASN A 24 -7.94 14.05 -0.38
C ASN A 24 -9.30 14.76 -0.58
N ASP A 25 -10.41 14.09 -0.25
CA ASP A 25 -11.74 14.72 -0.28
C ASP A 25 -11.81 15.83 0.79
N PRO A 26 -12.21 17.07 0.42
CA PRO A 26 -12.29 18.19 1.38
C PRO A 26 -13.23 17.96 2.56
N GLU A 27 -14.23 17.09 2.42
CA GLU A 27 -15.17 16.73 3.48
C GLU A 27 -14.62 15.63 4.41
N PHE A 28 -13.55 14.93 4.04
CA PHE A 28 -12.99 13.83 4.83
C PHE A 28 -12.62 14.29 6.24
N PHE A 29 -11.81 15.34 6.35
CA PHE A 29 -11.39 15.89 7.65
C PHE A 29 -12.48 16.69 8.38
N ALA A 30 -13.64 16.89 7.75
CA ALA A 30 -14.83 17.42 8.42
C ALA A 30 -15.60 16.33 9.20
N LYS A 31 -15.31 15.06 8.96
CA LYS A 31 -15.92 13.92 9.68
C LYS A 31 -15.31 13.75 11.08
N PRO A 32 -16.03 13.10 12.02
CA PRO A 32 -15.49 12.76 13.32
C PRO A 32 -14.22 11.90 13.22
N VAL A 33 -13.33 12.03 14.21
CA VAL A 33 -12.05 11.28 14.27
C VAL A 33 -12.30 9.77 14.25
N GLU A 34 -13.39 9.31 14.85
CA GLU A 34 -13.79 7.90 14.86
C GLU A 34 -14.08 7.34 13.45
N GLN A 35 -14.28 8.22 12.46
CA GLN A 35 -14.47 7.86 11.05
C GLN A 35 -13.21 8.07 10.21
N THR A 36 -12.40 9.09 10.52
CA THR A 36 -11.19 9.40 9.73
C THR A 36 -9.97 8.61 10.17
N GLN A 37 -9.80 8.39 11.48
CA GLN A 37 -8.66 7.70 12.06
C GLN A 37 -8.48 6.28 11.50
N PRO A 38 -9.53 5.43 11.38
CA PRO A 38 -9.36 4.09 10.84
C PRO A 38 -8.91 4.08 9.38
N VAL A 39 -9.36 5.07 8.58
CA VAL A 39 -8.97 5.19 7.16
C VAL A 39 -7.50 5.61 7.04
N LEU A 40 -7.06 6.55 7.88
CA LEU A 40 -5.65 6.97 7.93
C LEU A 40 -4.73 5.84 8.39
N GLU A 41 -5.15 5.06 9.40
CA GLU A 41 -4.42 3.88 9.86
C GLU A 41 -4.33 2.80 8.79
N GLN A 42 -5.43 2.57 8.06
CA GLN A 42 -5.45 1.63 6.95
C GLN A 42 -4.51 2.08 5.82
N LEU A 43 -4.56 3.36 5.46
CA LEU A 43 -3.67 3.91 4.43
C LEU A 43 -2.20 3.72 4.82
N ALA A 44 -1.82 4.11 6.05
CA ALA A 44 -0.45 3.94 6.53
C ALA A 44 -0.01 2.46 6.59
N ALA A 45 -0.92 1.54 6.95
CA ALA A 45 -0.63 0.12 6.98
C ALA A 45 -0.38 -0.44 5.56
N LEU A 46 -1.17 -0.03 4.58
CA LEU A 46 -0.99 -0.46 3.19
C LEU A 46 0.27 0.13 2.57
N GLU A 47 0.60 1.40 2.84
CA GLU A 47 1.85 2.03 2.41
C GLU A 47 3.07 1.28 2.96
N GLN A 48 3.03 0.88 4.24
CA GLN A 48 4.07 0.05 4.85
C GLN A 48 4.13 -1.35 4.23
N GLU A 49 2.99 -1.97 3.94
CA GLU A 49 2.95 -3.28 3.30
C GLU A 49 3.52 -3.24 1.88
N LEU A 50 3.25 -2.16 1.13
CA LEU A 50 3.81 -1.93 -0.21
C LEU A 50 5.33 -1.85 -0.16
N GLU A 51 5.89 -1.06 0.76
CA GLU A 51 7.35 -0.93 0.95
C GLU A 51 8.00 -2.30 1.23
N ILE A 52 7.45 -3.07 2.18
CA ILE A 52 7.96 -4.40 2.53
C ILE A 52 7.87 -5.37 1.35
N ALA A 53 6.74 -5.35 0.62
CA ALA A 53 6.56 -6.21 -0.55
C ALA A 53 7.56 -5.85 -1.66
N PHE A 54 7.85 -4.56 -1.83
CA PHE A 54 8.80 -4.07 -2.82
C PHE A 54 10.23 -4.49 -2.48
N GLU A 55 10.68 -4.27 -1.24
CA GLU A 55 11.98 -4.74 -0.76
C GLU A 55 12.16 -6.25 -0.96
N ARG A 56 11.11 -7.03 -0.67
CA ARG A 56 11.14 -8.48 -0.87
C ARG A 56 11.23 -8.87 -2.34
N TRP A 57 10.56 -8.14 -3.21
CA TRP A 57 10.66 -8.36 -4.66
C TRP A 57 12.08 -8.07 -5.16
N GLU A 58 12.67 -6.95 -4.76
CA GLU A 58 14.06 -6.59 -5.11
C GLU A 58 15.08 -7.63 -4.62
N GLU A 59 14.93 -8.12 -3.39
CA GLU A 59 15.79 -9.18 -2.84
C GLU A 59 15.72 -10.46 -3.69
N LEU A 60 14.51 -10.89 -4.05
CA LEU A 60 14.29 -12.11 -4.83
C LEU A 60 14.80 -11.97 -6.27
N GLU A 61 14.63 -10.79 -6.90
CA GLU A 61 15.19 -10.49 -8.23
C GLU A 61 16.73 -10.54 -8.19
N ALA A 62 17.36 -9.94 -7.17
CA ALA A 62 18.81 -9.97 -7.02
C ALA A 62 19.35 -11.41 -6.88
N MET A 63 18.70 -12.24 -6.05
CA MET A 63 19.05 -13.65 -5.90
C MET A 63 18.93 -14.45 -7.21
N GLN A 64 17.94 -14.12 -8.05
CA GLN A 64 17.74 -14.77 -9.35
C GLN A 64 18.81 -14.35 -10.36
N GLN A 65 19.23 -13.08 -10.35
CA GLN A 65 20.26 -12.57 -11.27
C GLN A 65 21.68 -13.05 -10.92
N ASP A 66 21.95 -13.31 -9.65
CA ASP A 66 23.25 -13.81 -9.16
C ASP A 66 23.44 -15.33 -9.32
N SER A 67 22.40 -16.05 -9.78
CA SER A 67 22.38 -17.52 -9.96
C SER A 67 22.64 -17.93 -11.42
#